data_AF-A0ABC9GVH4-F1
#
_entry.id   AF-A0ABC9GVH4-F1
#
_cell.length_a   1.000
_cell.length_b   1.000
_cell.length_c   1.000
_cell.angle_alpha   90.00
_cell.angle_beta   90.00
_cell.angle_gamma   90.00
#
_symmetry.space_group_name_H-M   'P 1'
#
loop_
_entity.id
_entity.type
_entity.pdbx_description
1 polymer ?
#
loop_
_entity_poly.entity_id
_entity_poly.type
_entity_poly.pdbx_seq_one_letter_code
_entity_poly.pdbx_strand_id
1 'polypeptide(L)'
;MHEAQKSFAVLANPFDCCSNLTSKLTNSIALATRGECAFTAKAKTAQAGGAVGLLVINDNEELYKMVCSENDTSINVTMPVVMIPQSAGKKLKGFLDHGASVEVQLYSPNRPVVDLSACFLWIMAVGTIVCASLWSELVACEQVDERYNQLTRKGMHVCLVTLLARIFKDCGQKTVQLPFLGEVLTLSVGIVPFCMVFAILWAVYRHASFAWIGQDILGICLMITVLQMARLPNIRVASALLSAAFVYDIFWVFISPLIFHESVMIAVARGDNTGESIPMLLRIPRFFDPWGGYDMIGFGDIIFPGLLVAFSYRTFPYLSCAFPDGWARPTCVAVPGSLYIRAYCYPWLGKRRPA
;
A
#
# COMPACT_ATOMS: atom_id res chain seq x y z
N MET A 1 -21.49 -24.04 0.06
CA MET A 1 -21.95 -22.76 -0.50
C MET A 1 -23.33 -22.51 0.09
N HIS A 2 -23.49 -21.55 1.01
CA HIS A 2 -24.84 -21.06 1.30
C HIS A 2 -25.27 -20.28 0.06
N GLU A 3 -26.26 -20.81 -0.65
CA GLU A 3 -26.87 -20.15 -1.80
C GLU A 3 -27.44 -18.82 -1.31
N ALA A 4 -26.93 -17.70 -1.81
CA ALA A 4 -27.38 -16.40 -1.35
C ALA A 4 -28.85 -16.23 -1.72
N GLN A 5 -29.72 -16.19 -0.71
CA GLN A 5 -31.17 -16.14 -0.93
C GLN A 5 -31.55 -14.77 -1.49
N LYS A 6 -32.25 -14.77 -2.63
CA LYS A 6 -32.82 -13.56 -3.20
C LYS A 6 -34.10 -13.19 -2.45
N SER A 7 -34.33 -11.90 -2.23
CA SER A 7 -35.51 -11.41 -1.52
C SER A 7 -35.90 -10.04 -2.04
N PHE A 8 -37.19 -9.71 -1.98
CA PHE A 8 -37.69 -8.43 -2.46
C PHE A 8 -37.31 -7.30 -1.50
N ALA A 9 -36.90 -6.16 -2.04
CA ALA A 9 -36.67 -4.95 -1.29
C ALA A 9 -37.99 -4.22 -1.00
N VAL A 10 -38.17 -3.77 0.24
CA VAL A 10 -39.36 -3.03 0.69
C VAL A 10 -38.92 -1.81 1.49
N LEU A 11 -39.59 -0.67 1.25
CA LEU A 11 -39.36 0.55 2.02
C LEU A 11 -39.86 0.35 3.46
N ALA A 12 -38.98 0.61 4.43
CA ALA A 12 -39.38 0.62 5.83
C ALA A 12 -40.37 1.76 6.11
N ASN A 13 -41.34 1.54 7.00
CA ASN A 13 -42.24 2.57 7.48
C ASN A 13 -42.33 2.54 9.03
N PRO A 14 -41.70 3.49 9.74
CA PRO A 14 -41.03 4.69 9.22
C PRO A 14 -39.71 4.38 8.51
N PHE A 15 -39.32 5.25 7.57
CA PHE A 15 -38.18 5.02 6.68
C PHE A 15 -36.81 5.09 7.38
N ASP A 16 -36.76 5.65 8.58
CA ASP A 16 -35.56 5.66 9.42
C ASP A 16 -35.36 4.35 10.21
N CYS A 17 -36.36 3.46 10.29
CA CYS A 17 -36.32 2.24 11.11
C CYS A 17 -35.98 2.50 12.60
N CYS A 18 -36.24 3.70 13.12
CA CYS A 18 -35.88 4.05 14.51
C CYS A 18 -37.01 3.80 15.52
N SER A 19 -38.24 3.59 15.05
CA SER A 19 -39.38 3.25 15.89
C SER A 19 -40.16 2.07 15.29
N ASN A 20 -41.17 1.57 16.02
CA ASN A 20 -41.92 0.37 15.63
C ASN A 20 -42.47 0.48 14.21
N LEU A 21 -42.19 -0.54 13.40
CA LEU A 21 -42.63 -0.63 12.01
C LEU A 21 -44.14 -0.84 11.93
N THR A 22 -44.78 -0.06 11.06
CA THR A 22 -46.20 -0.22 10.71
C THR A 22 -46.41 -1.21 9.56
N SER A 23 -45.40 -1.37 8.69
CA SER A 23 -45.39 -2.34 7.59
C SER A 23 -44.75 -3.66 8.02
N LYS A 24 -45.40 -4.80 7.74
CA LYS A 24 -44.78 -6.12 7.89
C LYS A 24 -43.68 -6.29 6.83
N LEU A 25 -42.48 -6.66 7.24
CA LEU A 25 -41.31 -6.86 6.37
C LEU A 25 -41.01 -8.36 6.15
N THR A 26 -42.01 -9.22 6.33
CA THR A 26 -41.85 -10.69 6.33
C THR A 26 -41.15 -11.19 5.07
N ASN A 27 -40.00 -11.85 5.23
CA ASN A 27 -39.17 -12.39 4.15
C ASN A 27 -38.73 -11.36 3.09
N SER A 28 -38.62 -10.08 3.48
CA SER A 28 -38.16 -8.99 2.61
C SER A 28 -36.90 -8.32 3.15
N ILE A 29 -36.17 -7.63 2.27
CA ILE A 29 -35.03 -6.80 2.64
C ILE A 29 -35.53 -5.38 2.87
N ALA A 30 -35.36 -4.91 4.10
CA ALA A 30 -35.78 -3.57 4.49
C ALA A 30 -34.85 -2.52 3.89
N LEU A 31 -35.39 -1.44 3.34
CA LEU A 31 -34.63 -0.27 2.90
C LEU A 31 -34.93 0.90 3.86
N ALA A 32 -33.89 1.46 4.47
CA ALA A 32 -33.99 2.55 5.44
C ALA A 32 -32.90 3.61 5.24
N THR A 33 -33.13 4.86 5.68
CA THR A 33 -32.12 5.92 5.64
C THR A 33 -31.22 5.94 6.87
N ARG A 34 -29.97 6.37 6.68
CA ARG A 34 -29.08 6.80 7.77
C ARG A 34 -29.68 8.01 8.51
N GLY A 35 -29.43 8.10 9.81
CA GLY A 35 -29.84 9.22 10.67
C GLY A 35 -30.71 8.79 11.85
N GLU A 36 -31.05 9.73 12.75
CA GLU A 36 -31.98 9.60 13.89
C GLU A 36 -31.60 8.63 15.03
N CYS A 37 -31.07 7.44 14.71
CA CYS A 37 -30.69 6.43 15.69
C CYS A 37 -29.49 5.60 15.22
N ALA A 38 -28.89 4.85 16.16
CA ALA A 38 -27.75 3.98 15.89
C ALA A 38 -28.07 2.84 14.90
N PHE A 39 -27.07 2.36 14.16
CA PHE A 39 -27.22 1.25 13.21
C PHE A 39 -27.77 -0.03 13.86
N THR A 40 -27.36 -0.29 15.09
CA THR A 40 -27.80 -1.43 15.90
C THR A 40 -29.28 -1.35 16.23
N ALA A 41 -29.81 -0.15 16.52
CA ALA A 41 -31.23 0.07 16.77
C ALA A 41 -32.04 -0.18 15.49
N LYS A 42 -31.61 0.37 14.34
CA LYS A 42 -32.25 0.13 13.04
C LYS A 42 -32.32 -1.36 12.70
N ALA A 43 -31.23 -2.08 12.94
CA ALA A 43 -31.16 -3.52 12.71
C ALA A 43 -32.12 -4.29 13.62
N LYS A 44 -32.17 -3.98 14.93
CA LYS A 44 -33.11 -4.61 15.87
C LYS A 44 -34.57 -4.38 15.46
N THR A 45 -34.92 -3.16 15.08
CA THR A 45 -36.27 -2.80 14.61
C THR A 45 -36.65 -3.55 13.34
N ALA A 46 -35.79 -3.54 12.32
CA ALA A 46 -36.04 -4.24 11.06
C ALA A 46 -36.18 -5.76 11.26
N GLN A 47 -35.36 -6.35 12.14
CA GLN A 47 -35.45 -7.78 12.48
C GLN A 47 -36.76 -8.10 13.20
N ALA A 48 -37.18 -7.25 14.14
CA ALA A 48 -38.47 -7.40 14.82
C ALA A 48 -39.66 -7.28 13.85
N GLY A 49 -39.51 -6.52 12.76
CA GLY A 49 -40.46 -6.45 11.65
C GLY A 49 -40.50 -7.69 10.74
N GLY A 50 -39.62 -8.67 10.97
CA GLY A 50 -39.53 -9.90 10.19
C GLY A 50 -38.68 -9.80 8.91
N ALA A 51 -37.83 -8.78 8.80
CA ALA A 51 -36.92 -8.62 7.67
C ALA A 51 -35.84 -9.71 7.65
N VAL A 52 -35.43 -10.13 6.45
CA VAL A 52 -34.33 -11.08 6.24
C VAL A 52 -33.00 -10.39 5.97
N GLY A 53 -33.01 -9.07 5.84
CA GLY A 53 -31.83 -8.21 5.69
C GLY A 53 -32.21 -6.74 5.75
N LEU A 54 -31.21 -5.88 5.95
CA LEU A 54 -31.38 -4.42 6.02
C LEU A 54 -30.36 -3.70 5.13
N LEU A 55 -30.86 -2.84 4.24
CA LEU A 55 -30.08 -1.89 3.46
C LEU A 55 -30.21 -0.50 4.07
N VAL A 56 -29.08 0.08 4.48
CA VAL A 56 -29.02 1.45 5.01
C VAL A 56 -28.50 2.38 3.93
N ILE A 57 -29.34 3.29 3.47
CA ILE A 57 -28.97 4.34 2.51
C ILE A 57 -28.15 5.39 3.23
N ASN A 58 -26.91 5.57 2.78
CA ASN A 58 -26.05 6.60 3.29
C ASN A 58 -26.50 8.00 2.82
N ASP A 59 -26.17 9.02 3.59
CA ASP A 59 -26.37 10.43 3.24
C ASP A 59 -25.37 10.92 2.17
N ASN A 60 -24.18 10.34 2.12
CA ASN A 60 -23.12 10.66 1.17
C ASN A 60 -22.80 9.47 0.24
N GLU A 61 -22.03 9.73 -0.83
CA GLU A 61 -21.59 8.66 -1.74
C GLU A 61 -20.52 7.74 -1.10
N GLU A 62 -19.75 8.27 -0.15
CA GLU A 62 -18.72 7.50 0.53
C GLU A 62 -19.27 6.55 1.58
N LEU A 63 -18.94 5.27 1.45
CA LEU A 63 -19.23 4.27 2.47
C LEU A 63 -18.14 4.25 3.54
N TYR A 64 -18.57 4.11 4.79
CA TYR A 64 -17.68 3.92 5.93
C TYR A 64 -18.13 2.72 6.77
N LYS A 65 -17.24 2.26 7.64
CA LYS A 65 -17.53 1.12 8.51
C LYS A 65 -18.63 1.48 9.49
N MET A 66 -19.72 0.70 9.49
CA MET A 66 -20.74 0.82 10.53
C MET A 66 -20.13 0.42 11.89
N VAL A 67 -20.25 1.31 12.87
CA VAL A 67 -19.72 1.11 14.23
C VAL A 67 -20.89 0.89 15.18
N CYS A 68 -20.70 -0.01 16.14
CA CYS A 68 -21.65 -0.26 17.23
C CYS A 68 -21.49 0.80 18.31
N SER A 69 -22.57 1.14 19.03
CA SER A 69 -22.46 2.03 20.19
C SER A 69 -21.66 1.34 21.32
N GLU A 70 -20.97 2.11 22.16
CA GLU A 70 -20.14 1.58 23.27
C GLU A 70 -20.94 0.71 24.24
N ASN A 71 -22.25 0.97 24.38
CA ASN A 71 -23.15 0.22 25.26
C ASN A 71 -23.68 -1.08 24.63
N ASP A 72 -23.48 -1.33 23.33
CA ASP A 72 -23.93 -2.54 22.65
C ASP A 72 -22.87 -3.65 22.72
N THR A 73 -22.73 -4.31 23.88
CA THR A 73 -21.76 -5.41 24.08
C THR A 73 -22.24 -6.76 23.54
N SER A 74 -23.55 -6.93 23.32
CA SER A 74 -24.13 -8.09 22.65
C SER A 74 -25.29 -7.68 21.75
N ILE A 75 -25.12 -7.86 20.44
CA ILE A 75 -26.13 -7.51 19.44
C ILE A 75 -26.78 -8.81 18.96
N ASN A 76 -28.03 -9.05 19.35
CA ASN A 76 -28.82 -10.18 18.87
C ASN A 76 -29.44 -9.87 17.49
N VAL A 77 -28.57 -9.64 16.49
CA VAL A 77 -28.95 -9.41 15.09
C VAL A 77 -28.39 -10.56 14.26
N THR A 78 -29.26 -11.38 13.71
CA THR A 78 -28.92 -12.58 12.92
C THR A 78 -28.95 -12.30 11.41
N MET A 79 -29.63 -11.24 10.99
CA MET A 79 -29.74 -10.85 9.58
C MET A 79 -28.57 -9.94 9.13
N PRO A 80 -28.17 -10.00 7.85
CA PRO A 80 -27.17 -9.10 7.29
C PRO A 80 -27.65 -7.65 7.22
N VAL A 81 -26.78 -6.71 7.58
CA VAL A 81 -26.99 -5.27 7.46
C VAL A 81 -25.90 -4.70 6.57
N VAL A 82 -26.29 -3.99 5.50
CA VAL A 82 -25.36 -3.46 4.50
C VAL A 82 -25.66 -1.98 4.25
N MET A 83 -24.63 -1.15 4.23
CA MET A 83 -24.74 0.25 3.85
C MET A 83 -24.55 0.39 2.33
N ILE A 84 -25.36 1.23 1.69
CA ILE A 84 -25.27 1.53 0.25
C ILE A 84 -25.09 3.03 0.00
N PRO A 85 -24.37 3.42 -1.08
CA PRO A 85 -24.13 4.83 -1.40
C PRO A 85 -25.43 5.59 -1.64
N GLN A 86 -25.40 6.91 -1.45
CA GLN A 86 -26.57 7.76 -1.65
C GLN A 86 -27.15 7.62 -3.08
N SER A 87 -26.30 7.57 -4.11
CA SER A 87 -26.75 7.45 -5.51
C SER A 87 -27.50 6.14 -5.78
N ALA A 88 -27.00 5.01 -5.25
CA ALA A 88 -27.61 3.70 -5.38
C ALA A 88 -28.93 3.62 -4.61
N GLY A 89 -28.95 4.13 -3.37
CA GLY A 89 -30.16 4.18 -2.54
C GLY A 89 -31.26 5.04 -3.16
N LYS A 90 -30.93 6.20 -3.74
CA LYS A 90 -31.89 7.06 -4.46
C LYS A 90 -32.51 6.36 -5.67
N LYS A 91 -31.72 5.64 -6.47
CA LYS A 91 -32.23 4.84 -7.60
C LYS A 91 -33.16 3.73 -7.14
N LEU A 92 -32.74 2.98 -6.11
CA LEU A 92 -33.52 1.88 -5.55
C LEU A 92 -34.86 2.36 -4.97
N LYS A 93 -34.82 3.44 -4.18
CA LYS A 93 -36.03 4.09 -3.66
C LYS A 93 -36.93 4.59 -4.79
N GLY A 94 -36.34 5.21 -5.83
CA GLY A 94 -37.06 5.65 -7.01
C GLY A 94 -37.85 4.51 -7.66
N PHE A 95 -37.24 3.35 -7.88
CA PHE A 95 -37.96 2.20 -8.44
C PHE A 95 -39.12 1.71 -7.56
N LEU A 96 -38.91 1.63 -6.24
CA LEU A 96 -39.93 1.19 -5.30
C LEU A 96 -41.10 2.19 -5.19
N ASP A 97 -40.82 3.50 -5.20
CA ASP A 97 -41.85 4.55 -5.17
C ASP A 97 -42.74 4.54 -6.42
N HIS A 98 -42.20 4.14 -7.58
CA HIS A 98 -42.96 3.97 -8.83
C HIS A 98 -43.70 2.61 -8.92
N GLY A 99 -43.70 1.83 -7.84
CA GLY A 99 -44.39 0.53 -7.77
C GLY A 99 -43.65 -0.62 -8.46
N ALA A 100 -42.38 -0.44 -8.86
CA ALA A 100 -41.59 -1.53 -9.41
C ALA A 100 -41.16 -2.50 -8.30
N SER A 101 -41.12 -3.79 -8.61
CA SER A 101 -40.61 -4.82 -7.71
C SER A 101 -39.09 -4.96 -7.90
N VAL A 102 -38.32 -4.79 -6.83
CA VAL A 102 -36.86 -4.93 -6.87
C VAL A 102 -36.41 -6.12 -6.05
N GLU A 103 -35.72 -7.06 -6.70
CA GLU A 103 -35.13 -8.22 -6.06
C GLU A 103 -33.66 -7.92 -5.70
N VAL A 104 -33.28 -8.21 -4.45
CA VAL A 104 -31.93 -7.99 -3.92
C VAL A 104 -31.38 -9.31 -3.41
N GLN A 105 -30.10 -9.54 -3.70
CA GLN A 105 -29.35 -10.71 -3.24
C GLN A 105 -28.16 -10.23 -2.41
N LEU A 106 -28.16 -10.55 -1.12
CA LEU A 106 -27.03 -10.28 -0.23
C LEU A 106 -26.15 -11.53 -0.17
N TYR A 107 -24.88 -11.37 -0.54
CA TYR A 107 -23.90 -12.44 -0.46
C TYR A 107 -22.58 -11.90 0.09
N SER A 108 -21.89 -12.74 0.86
CA SER A 108 -20.53 -12.48 1.33
C SER A 108 -19.62 -13.55 0.74
N PRO A 109 -18.89 -13.25 -0.36
CA PRO A 109 -17.88 -14.15 -0.90
C PRO A 109 -16.83 -14.49 0.15
N ASN A 110 -16.46 -15.76 0.22
CA ASN A 110 -15.28 -16.18 0.97
C ASN A 110 -14.05 -15.56 0.29
N ARG A 111 -13.27 -14.80 1.06
CA ARG A 111 -11.99 -14.27 0.60
C ARG A 111 -10.88 -15.28 0.90
N PRO A 112 -9.95 -15.52 -0.04
CA PRO A 112 -8.75 -16.30 0.27
C PRO A 112 -7.93 -15.61 1.37
N VAL A 113 -7.28 -16.40 2.22
CA VAL A 113 -6.45 -15.87 3.34
C VAL A 113 -5.16 -15.22 2.81
N VAL A 114 -4.66 -15.71 1.67
CA VAL A 114 -3.45 -15.21 1.02
C VAL A 114 -3.74 -15.00 -0.46
N ASP A 115 -3.65 -13.76 -0.91
CA ASP A 115 -3.72 -13.40 -2.33
C ASP A 115 -2.33 -13.39 -2.95
N LEU A 116 -2.25 -13.79 -4.22
CA LEU A 116 -1.00 -13.75 -4.99
C LEU A 116 -0.43 -12.32 -5.12
N SER A 117 -1.29 -11.30 -5.16
CA SER A 117 -0.89 -9.89 -5.16
C SER A 117 -0.05 -9.52 -3.94
N ALA A 118 -0.37 -10.05 -2.76
CA ALA A 118 0.42 -9.81 -1.54
C ALA A 118 1.83 -10.43 -1.64
N CYS A 119 1.94 -11.63 -2.21
CA CYS A 119 3.24 -12.25 -2.47
C CYS A 119 4.08 -11.42 -3.45
N PHE A 120 3.47 -10.90 -4.53
CA PHE A 120 4.15 -10.02 -5.47
C PHE A 120 4.61 -8.72 -4.81
N LEU A 121 3.75 -8.06 -4.04
CA LEU A 121 4.11 -6.84 -3.30
C LEU A 121 5.29 -7.09 -2.35
N TRP A 122 5.29 -8.21 -1.64
CA TRP A 122 6.38 -8.59 -0.75
C TRP A 122 7.69 -8.78 -1.51
N ILE A 123 7.68 -9.52 -2.63
CA ILE A 123 8.87 -9.74 -3.47
C ILE A 123 9.39 -8.42 -4.03
N MET A 124 8.51 -7.53 -4.51
CA MET A 124 8.91 -6.22 -5.02
C MET A 124 9.51 -5.32 -3.93
N ALA A 125 8.93 -5.32 -2.73
CA ALA A 125 9.44 -4.55 -1.60
C ALA A 125 10.83 -5.02 -1.19
N VAL A 126 11.01 -6.33 -0.99
CA VAL A 126 12.32 -6.93 -0.67
C VAL A 126 13.32 -6.69 -1.79
N GLY A 127 12.91 -6.88 -3.05
CA GLY A 127 13.74 -6.63 -4.22
C GLY A 127 14.23 -5.18 -4.28
N THR A 128 13.36 -4.21 -4.00
CA THR A 128 13.70 -2.79 -3.96
C THR A 128 14.78 -2.49 -2.91
N ILE A 129 14.63 -3.05 -1.70
CA ILE A 129 15.61 -2.87 -0.61
C ILE A 129 16.95 -3.52 -0.97
N VAL A 130 16.94 -4.74 -1.54
CA VAL A 130 18.15 -5.44 -1.96
C VAL A 130 18.87 -4.68 -3.06
N CYS A 131 18.16 -4.25 -4.11
CA CYS A 131 18.72 -3.45 -5.20
C CYS A 131 19.32 -2.13 -4.71
N ALA A 132 18.65 -1.45 -3.77
CA ALA A 132 19.19 -0.23 -3.17
C ALA A 132 20.42 -0.50 -2.28
N SER A 133 20.42 -1.60 -1.52
CA SER A 133 21.54 -1.92 -0.61
C SER A 133 22.79 -2.34 -1.39
N LEU A 134 22.63 -3.12 -2.46
CA LEU A 134 23.72 -3.57 -3.33
C LEU A 134 24.09 -2.54 -4.41
N TRP A 135 23.49 -1.34 -4.39
CA TRP A 135 23.68 -0.33 -5.43
C TRP A 135 25.14 0.04 -5.63
N SER A 136 25.91 0.18 -4.54
CA SER A 136 27.33 0.50 -4.63
C SER A 136 28.15 -0.58 -5.35
N GLU A 137 27.78 -1.86 -5.22
CA GLU A 137 28.47 -2.96 -5.91
C GLU A 137 28.02 -3.09 -7.37
N LEU A 138 26.76 -2.77 -7.65
CA LEU A 138 26.24 -2.67 -9.01
C LEU A 138 26.91 -1.54 -9.80
N VAL A 139 27.28 -0.45 -9.12
CA VAL A 139 27.89 0.75 -9.72
C VAL A 139 29.42 0.74 -9.66
N ALA A 140 30.05 -0.02 -8.75
CA ALA A 140 31.51 -0.10 -8.60
C ALA A 140 32.27 -0.60 -9.85
N CYS A 141 31.58 -1.04 -10.91
CA CYS A 141 32.19 -1.35 -12.19
C CYS A 141 32.53 -0.09 -13.04
N GLU A 142 32.13 1.12 -12.63
CA GLU A 142 32.31 2.34 -13.42
C GLU A 142 32.97 3.45 -12.59
N GLN A 143 34.29 3.32 -12.42
CA GLN A 143 35.13 4.35 -11.80
C GLN A 143 35.61 5.31 -12.88
N VAL A 144 34.85 6.38 -13.17
CA VAL A 144 35.38 7.56 -13.90
C VAL A 144 34.83 8.87 -13.29
N ASP A 145 35.78 9.61 -12.72
CA ASP A 145 35.81 11.02 -12.31
C ASP A 145 34.99 11.55 -11.11
N GLU A 146 35.76 12.03 -10.12
CA GLU A 146 35.36 12.70 -8.88
C GLU A 146 34.57 14.01 -9.07
N ARG A 147 34.45 14.51 -10.31
CA ARG A 147 33.66 15.72 -10.65
C ARG A 147 32.17 15.42 -10.92
N TYR A 148 31.80 14.19 -11.29
CA TYR A 148 30.41 13.79 -11.57
C TYR A 148 29.54 13.81 -10.30
N ASN A 149 30.11 13.49 -9.13
CA ASN A 149 29.38 13.39 -7.85
C ASN A 149 28.69 14.69 -7.38
N GLN A 150 29.09 15.87 -7.87
CA GLN A 150 28.46 17.13 -7.47
C GLN A 150 27.24 17.54 -8.31
N LEU A 151 27.17 17.17 -9.60
CA LEU A 151 25.98 17.42 -10.44
C LEU A 151 24.99 16.24 -10.47
N THR A 152 25.42 15.04 -10.08
CA THR A 152 24.64 13.78 -10.15
C THR A 152 23.71 13.61 -8.95
N ARG A 153 22.87 14.61 -8.71
CA ARG A 153 21.90 14.62 -7.60
C ARG A 153 20.47 14.75 -8.11
N LYS A 154 20.08 14.03 -9.18
CA LYS A 154 18.70 14.08 -9.71
C LYS A 154 18.20 12.72 -10.26
N GLY A 155 17.57 11.93 -9.39
CA GLY A 155 16.41 11.08 -9.72
C GLY A 155 16.61 9.81 -10.55
N MET A 156 15.47 9.31 -11.07
CA MET A 156 15.26 8.11 -11.90
C MET A 156 16.28 7.92 -13.03
N HIS A 157 16.80 9.02 -13.58
CA HIS A 157 17.85 9.01 -14.59
C HIS A 157 19.08 8.20 -14.15
N VAL A 158 19.50 8.31 -12.88
CA VAL A 158 20.62 7.54 -12.34
C VAL A 158 20.32 6.05 -12.39
N CYS A 159 19.08 5.66 -12.04
CA CYS A 159 18.69 4.25 -12.02
C CYS A 159 18.65 3.64 -13.42
N LEU A 160 18.20 4.41 -14.41
CA LEU A 160 18.06 3.94 -15.78
C LEU A 160 19.40 3.95 -16.53
N VAL A 161 20.26 4.95 -16.29
CA VAL A 161 21.63 4.99 -16.85
C VAL A 161 22.46 3.81 -16.37
N THR A 162 22.42 3.48 -15.07
CA THR A 162 23.21 2.36 -14.52
C THR A 162 22.71 1.00 -15.03
N LEU A 163 21.40 0.82 -15.18
CA LEU A 163 20.82 -0.40 -15.76
C LEU A 163 21.14 -0.54 -17.25
N LEU A 164 21.01 0.52 -18.03
CA LEU A 164 21.27 0.49 -19.48
C LEU A 164 22.77 0.37 -19.80
N ALA A 165 23.66 1.02 -19.04
CA ALA A 165 25.11 0.84 -19.19
C ALA A 165 25.54 -0.61 -18.95
N ARG A 166 24.83 -1.34 -18.06
CA ARG A 166 25.10 -2.77 -17.80
C ARG A 166 24.62 -3.69 -18.93
N ILE A 167 23.49 -3.37 -19.56
CA ILE A 167 22.95 -4.12 -20.70
C ILE A 167 23.77 -3.86 -21.96
N PHE A 168 24.21 -2.61 -22.16
CA PHE A 168 25.00 -2.18 -23.32
C PHE A 168 26.47 -1.95 -22.93
N LYS A 169 27.16 -3.06 -22.62
CA LYS A 169 28.56 -3.07 -22.15
C LYS A 169 29.55 -2.37 -23.11
N ASP A 170 29.22 -2.29 -24.40
CA ASP A 170 30.03 -1.64 -25.45
C ASP A 170 29.74 -0.14 -25.66
N CYS A 171 28.73 0.43 -24.99
CA CYS A 171 28.26 1.79 -25.25
C CYS A 171 28.63 2.81 -24.14
N GLY A 172 29.35 2.36 -23.10
CA GLY A 172 29.60 3.10 -21.85
C GLY A 172 30.65 4.21 -21.87
N GLN A 173 31.37 4.46 -22.97
CA GLN A 173 32.52 5.38 -22.95
C GLN A 173 32.57 6.43 -24.09
N LYS A 174 31.45 6.70 -24.77
CA LYS A 174 31.41 7.81 -25.75
C LYS A 174 30.95 9.09 -25.07
N THR A 175 31.87 10.01 -24.82
CA THR A 175 31.56 11.39 -24.42
C THR A 175 31.25 12.23 -25.65
N VAL A 176 30.20 13.04 -25.60
CA VAL A 176 29.84 14.00 -26.66
C VAL A 176 29.92 15.39 -26.07
N GLN A 177 30.62 16.29 -26.76
CA GLN A 177 30.70 17.69 -26.35
C GLN A 177 29.48 18.46 -26.87
N LEU A 178 28.67 18.97 -25.95
CA LEU A 178 27.55 19.85 -26.27
C LEU A 178 27.96 21.31 -26.03
N PRO A 179 27.66 22.23 -26.97
CA PRO A 179 28.14 23.62 -26.94
C PRO A 179 27.64 24.45 -25.75
N PHE A 180 26.65 23.95 -24.99
CA PHE A 180 26.06 24.66 -23.84
C PHE A 180 26.20 23.90 -22.50
N LEU A 181 26.51 22.60 -22.51
CA LEU A 181 26.50 21.73 -21.31
C LEU A 181 27.84 21.03 -21.01
N GLY A 182 28.87 21.17 -21.87
CA GLY A 182 30.17 20.53 -21.68
C GLY A 182 30.21 19.06 -22.13
N GLU A 183 31.15 18.28 -21.60
CA GLU A 183 31.26 16.84 -21.86
C GLU A 183 30.14 16.07 -21.15
N VAL A 184 29.20 15.52 -21.91
CA VAL A 184 28.09 14.72 -21.38
C VAL A 184 28.18 13.30 -21.93
N LEU A 185 27.87 12.32 -21.09
CA LEU A 185 27.81 10.91 -21.49
C LEU A 185 26.71 10.73 -22.54
N THR A 186 27.02 10.11 -23.70
CA THR A 186 26.04 9.90 -24.79
C THR A 186 24.76 9.21 -24.31
N LEU A 187 24.89 8.28 -23.36
CA LEU A 187 23.77 7.57 -22.76
C LEU A 187 22.80 8.52 -22.03
N SER A 188 23.32 9.54 -21.32
CA SER A 188 22.50 10.53 -20.61
C SER A 188 21.63 11.34 -21.56
N VAL A 189 22.17 11.73 -22.72
CA VAL A 189 21.47 12.53 -23.73
C VAL A 189 20.26 11.79 -24.30
N GLY A 190 20.32 10.46 -24.43
CA GLY A 190 19.18 9.64 -24.87
C GLY A 190 18.20 9.27 -23.75
N ILE A 191 18.70 9.09 -22.52
CA ILE A 191 17.90 8.58 -21.41
C ILE A 191 17.01 9.66 -20.79
N VAL A 192 17.49 10.90 -20.67
CA VAL A 192 16.67 12.03 -20.18
C VAL A 192 15.38 12.22 -20.99
N PRO A 193 15.41 12.38 -22.33
CA PRO A 193 14.20 12.55 -23.11
C PRO A 193 13.31 11.30 -23.08
N PHE A 194 13.88 10.10 -23.04
CA PHE A 194 13.09 8.87 -22.89
C PHE A 194 12.32 8.83 -21.57
N CYS A 195 12.97 9.17 -20.44
CA CYS A 195 12.32 9.30 -19.14
C CYS A 195 11.20 10.35 -19.14
N MET A 196 11.42 11.49 -19.80
CA MET A 196 10.42 12.55 -19.93
C MET A 196 9.21 12.07 -20.75
N VAL A 197 9.44 11.40 -21.88
CA VAL A 197 8.37 10.82 -22.70
C VAL A 197 7.58 9.77 -21.93
N PHE A 198 8.25 8.88 -21.19
CA PHE A 198 7.59 7.89 -20.35
C PHE A 198 6.72 8.54 -19.26
N ALA A 199 7.23 9.57 -18.57
CA ALA A 199 6.48 10.29 -17.55
C ALA A 199 5.26 11.02 -18.14
N ILE A 200 5.40 11.63 -19.32
CA ILE A 200 4.30 12.29 -20.03
C ILE A 200 3.25 11.26 -20.47
N LEU A 201 3.67 10.14 -21.05
CA LEU A 201 2.77 9.05 -21.45
C LEU A 201 2.01 8.52 -20.24
N TRP A 202 2.69 8.28 -19.12
CA TRP A 202 2.04 7.85 -17.89
C TRP A 202 1.01 8.88 -17.40
N ALA A 203 1.35 10.18 -17.42
CA ALA A 203 0.45 11.25 -16.99
C ALA A 203 -0.81 11.36 -17.87
N VAL A 204 -0.68 11.14 -19.18
CA VAL A 204 -1.81 11.13 -20.13
C VAL A 204 -2.69 9.90 -19.93
N TYR A 205 -2.07 8.72 -19.77
CA TYR A 205 -2.79 7.44 -19.60
C TYR A 205 -3.15 7.12 -18.14
N ARG A 206 -3.09 8.10 -17.22
CA ARG A 206 -3.27 7.90 -15.76
C ARG A 206 -4.61 7.29 -15.35
N HIS A 207 -5.65 7.44 -16.18
CA HIS A 207 -6.99 6.89 -15.91
C HIS A 207 -7.22 5.50 -16.51
N ALA A 208 -6.25 4.96 -17.25
CA ALA A 208 -6.36 3.63 -17.83
C ALA A 208 -6.09 2.53 -16.78
N SER A 209 -6.67 1.35 -16.98
CA SER A 209 -6.52 0.20 -16.08
C SER A 209 -5.09 -0.33 -15.96
N PHE A 210 -4.18 0.06 -16.86
CA PHE A 210 -2.76 -0.31 -16.83
C PHE A 210 -1.86 0.79 -16.22
N ALA A 211 -2.43 1.93 -15.82
CA ALA A 211 -1.66 3.07 -15.30
C ALA A 211 -0.90 2.75 -14.01
N TRP A 212 -1.38 1.78 -13.22
CA TRP A 212 -0.74 1.34 -11.98
C TRP A 212 0.68 0.81 -12.22
N ILE A 213 0.94 0.14 -13.36
CA ILE A 213 2.27 -0.41 -13.68
C ILE A 213 3.29 0.73 -13.79
N GLY A 214 2.93 1.80 -14.50
CA GLY A 214 3.81 2.96 -14.63
C GLY A 214 4.01 3.69 -13.31
N GLN A 215 2.97 3.74 -12.47
CA GLN A 215 3.06 4.34 -11.13
C GLN A 215 4.03 3.55 -10.24
N ASP A 216 3.94 2.22 -10.24
CA ASP A 216 4.80 1.36 -9.44
C ASP A 216 6.26 1.44 -9.89
N ILE A 217 6.52 1.50 -11.21
CA ILE A 217 7.89 1.68 -11.75
C ILE A 217 8.47 3.03 -11.29
N LEU A 218 7.72 4.13 -11.46
CA LEU A 218 8.14 5.46 -11.01
C LEU A 218 8.34 5.49 -9.49
N GLY A 219 7.45 4.83 -8.75
CA GLY A 219 7.53 4.62 -7.31
C GLY A 219 8.84 3.96 -6.93
N ILE A 220 9.11 2.74 -7.41
CA ILE A 220 10.34 1.98 -7.12
C ILE A 220 11.59 2.79 -7.44
N CYS A 221 11.65 3.47 -8.59
CA CYS A 221 12.77 4.35 -8.93
C CYS A 221 12.96 5.49 -7.92
N LEU A 222 11.87 6.13 -7.49
CA LEU A 222 11.90 7.13 -6.43
C LEU A 222 12.41 6.52 -5.11
N MET A 223 11.92 5.34 -4.73
CA MET A 223 12.31 4.67 -3.48
C MET A 223 13.81 4.36 -3.45
N ILE A 224 14.35 3.77 -4.53
CA ILE A 224 15.78 3.50 -4.66
C ILE A 224 16.57 4.81 -4.54
N THR A 225 16.12 5.87 -5.22
CA THR A 225 16.77 7.19 -5.16
C THR A 225 16.79 7.73 -3.73
N VAL A 226 15.66 7.66 -3.01
CA VAL A 226 15.56 8.11 -1.62
C VAL A 226 16.51 7.31 -0.73
N LEU A 227 16.54 5.97 -0.86
CA LEU A 227 17.46 5.11 -0.10
C LEU A 227 18.94 5.42 -0.38
N GLN A 228 19.30 5.83 -1.61
CA GLN A 228 20.67 6.26 -1.93
C GLN A 228 21.02 7.62 -1.33
N MET A 229 20.07 8.57 -1.31
CA MET A 229 20.27 9.93 -0.85
C MET A 229 20.24 10.03 0.69
N ALA A 230 19.34 9.30 1.33
CA ALA A 230 19.15 9.29 2.78
C ALA A 230 20.20 8.41 3.47
N ARG A 231 21.47 8.81 3.36
CA ARG A 231 22.57 8.16 4.10
C ARG A 231 22.51 8.55 5.56
N LEU A 232 22.18 7.57 6.40
CA LEU A 232 22.20 7.76 7.85
C LEU A 232 23.66 7.90 8.33
N PRO A 233 24.02 9.01 9.00
CA PRO A 233 25.40 9.27 9.38
C PRO A 233 25.87 8.41 10.56
N ASN A 234 24.95 7.98 11.42
CA ASN A 234 25.24 7.24 12.65
C ASN A 234 24.07 6.31 12.99
N ILE A 235 24.37 5.16 13.63
CA ILE A 235 23.34 4.25 14.15
C ILE A 235 22.43 4.91 15.19
N ARG A 236 22.94 5.89 15.95
CA ARG A 236 22.15 6.67 16.92
C ARG A 236 21.05 7.50 16.23
N VAL A 237 21.37 8.07 15.06
CA VAL A 237 20.39 8.83 14.26
C VAL A 237 19.39 7.87 13.63
N ALA A 238 19.85 6.71 13.16
CA ALA A 238 18.99 5.64 12.65
C ALA A 238 17.98 5.17 13.71
N SER A 239 18.45 4.84 14.91
CA SER A 239 17.58 4.38 15.99
C SER A 239 16.58 5.45 16.41
N ALA A 240 17.00 6.73 16.50
CA ALA A 240 16.10 7.83 16.82
C ALA A 240 15.01 8.02 15.75
N LEU A 241 15.38 7.98 14.47
CA LEU A 241 14.47 8.13 13.35
C LEU A 241 13.46 6.98 13.25
N LEU A 242 13.90 5.72 13.38
CA LEU A 242 12.99 4.57 13.39
C LEU A 242 12.06 4.57 14.61
N SER A 243 12.56 4.97 15.78
CA SER A 243 11.73 5.07 16.99
C SER A 243 10.67 6.16 16.83
N ALA A 244 11.04 7.31 16.25
CA ALA A 244 10.10 8.38 15.96
C ALA A 244 9.05 7.96 14.91
N ALA A 245 9.45 7.24 13.86
CA ALA A 245 8.53 6.71 12.85
C ALA A 245 7.53 5.69 13.45
N PHE A 246 8.00 4.84 14.36
CA PHE A 246 7.12 3.89 15.08
C PHE A 246 6.10 4.61 15.98
N VAL A 247 6.54 5.63 16.72
CA VAL A 247 5.63 6.45 17.54
C VAL A 247 4.64 7.22 16.67
N TYR A 248 5.08 7.73 15.51
CA TYR A 248 4.21 8.38 14.54
C TYR A 248 3.12 7.42 14.05
N ASP A 249 3.46 6.18 13.69
CA ASP A 249 2.49 5.16 13.27
C ASP A 249 1.45 4.86 14.37
N ILE A 250 1.91 4.60 15.61
CA ILE A 250 1.03 4.39 16.76
C ILE A 250 0.11 5.58 17.00
N PHE A 251 0.65 6.80 16.93
CA PHE A 251 -0.13 8.02 17.12
C PHE A 251 -1.24 8.14 16.07
N TRP A 252 -0.94 7.93 14.80
CA TRP A 252 -1.94 8.05 13.74
C TRP A 252 -2.97 6.93 13.75
N VAL A 253 -2.60 5.72 14.16
CA VAL A 253 -3.53 4.59 14.24
C VAL A 253 -4.44 4.70 15.46
N PHE A 254 -3.89 4.97 16.65
CA PHE A 254 -4.64 4.85 17.91
C PHE A 254 -5.06 6.19 18.52
N ILE A 255 -4.24 7.23 18.40
CA ILE A 255 -4.47 8.52 19.07
C ILE A 255 -5.29 9.46 18.17
N SER A 256 -5.09 9.42 16.85
CA SER A 256 -5.84 10.25 15.91
C SER A 256 -7.37 10.11 16.03
N PRO A 257 -7.96 8.89 16.15
CA PRO A 257 -9.40 8.74 16.31
C PRO A 257 -9.93 9.29 17.65
N LEU A 258 -9.11 9.31 18.70
CA LEU A 258 -9.48 9.80 20.04
C LEU A 258 -9.56 11.34 20.11
N ILE A 259 -8.79 12.04 19.28
CA ILE A 259 -8.70 13.50 19.32
C ILE A 259 -9.63 14.16 18.29
N PHE A 260 -9.78 13.56 17.11
CA PHE A 260 -10.41 14.25 15.99
C PHE A 260 -11.83 13.78 15.66
N HIS A 261 -12.35 12.72 16.29
CA HIS A 261 -13.68 12.10 16.05
C HIS A 261 -13.99 11.71 14.59
N GLU A 262 -13.20 12.16 13.62
CA GLU A 262 -13.02 11.67 12.27
C GLU A 262 -11.52 11.42 12.07
N SER A 263 -11.15 10.24 11.62
CA SER A 263 -9.76 9.88 11.38
C SER A 263 -9.17 10.71 10.24
N VAL A 264 -8.38 11.72 10.60
CA VAL A 264 -7.67 12.66 9.70
C VAL A 264 -6.80 11.92 8.66
N MET A 265 -6.30 10.72 8.98
CA MET A 265 -5.58 9.87 8.03
C MET A 265 -6.46 9.40 6.85
N ILE A 266 -7.78 9.27 7.04
CA ILE A 266 -8.73 8.91 5.97
C ILE A 266 -9.01 10.13 5.09
N ALA A 267 -9.12 11.32 5.67
CA ALA A 267 -9.32 12.57 4.92
C ALA A 267 -8.11 12.92 4.04
N VAL A 268 -6.89 12.69 4.54
CA VAL A 268 -5.65 12.93 3.77
C VAL A 268 -5.41 11.84 2.72
N ALA A 269 -5.68 10.57 3.04
CA ALA A 269 -5.49 9.48 2.08
C ALA A 269 -6.47 9.51 0.88
N ARG A 270 -7.64 10.15 1.03
CA ARG A 270 -8.71 10.10 0.02
C ARG A 270 -8.66 11.22 -1.02
N GLY A 271 -8.09 12.38 -0.71
CA GLY A 271 -8.10 13.51 -1.65
C GLY A 271 -9.52 14.08 -1.80
N ASP A 272 -9.65 15.39 -1.59
CA ASP A 272 -10.93 16.08 -1.58
C ASP A 272 -11.70 15.90 -2.91
N ASN A 273 -12.95 15.37 -2.84
CA ASN A 273 -14.02 15.29 -3.87
C ASN A 273 -13.67 14.94 -5.34
N THR A 274 -12.41 14.61 -5.63
CA THR A 274 -11.85 14.42 -6.98
C THR A 274 -11.31 13.01 -7.17
N GLY A 275 -11.30 12.19 -6.12
CA GLY A 275 -10.82 10.80 -6.16
C GLY A 275 -9.31 10.67 -6.42
N GLU A 276 -8.56 11.78 -6.35
CA GLU A 276 -7.12 11.78 -6.54
C GLU A 276 -6.42 11.32 -5.26
N SER A 277 -6.30 10.00 -5.13
CA SER A 277 -5.50 9.38 -4.07
C SER A 277 -4.00 9.69 -4.25
N ILE A 278 -3.36 10.06 -3.14
CA ILE A 278 -1.96 10.51 -3.05
C ILE A 278 -0.99 9.46 -3.64
N PRO A 279 0.03 9.86 -4.43
CA PRO A 279 0.85 8.97 -5.27
C PRO A 279 1.91 8.13 -4.52
N MET A 280 1.88 8.05 -3.19
CA MET A 280 2.95 7.43 -2.39
C MET A 280 2.64 6.00 -1.94
N LEU A 281 1.96 5.21 -2.79
CA LEU A 281 1.68 3.80 -2.55
C LEU A 281 1.97 2.97 -3.80
N LEU A 282 2.53 1.77 -3.61
CA LEU A 282 2.58 0.74 -4.66
C LEU A 282 1.24 0.00 -4.68
N ARG A 283 0.73 -0.33 -5.87
CA ARG A 283 -0.60 -0.93 -6.04
C ARG A 283 -0.57 -2.11 -6.99
N ILE A 284 -0.99 -3.27 -6.51
CA ILE A 284 -1.19 -4.46 -7.35
C ILE A 284 -2.66 -4.87 -7.35
N PRO A 285 -3.28 -5.10 -8.53
CA PRO A 285 -4.65 -5.61 -8.60
C PRO A 285 -4.74 -7.02 -7.98
N ARG A 286 -5.80 -7.27 -7.21
CA ARG A 286 -6.06 -8.60 -6.65
C ARG A 286 -6.45 -9.57 -7.74
N PHE A 287 -5.69 -10.67 -7.85
CA PHE A 287 -5.91 -11.67 -8.91
C PHE A 287 -7.00 -12.70 -8.58
N PHE A 288 -7.24 -13.01 -7.30
CA PHE A 288 -8.12 -14.10 -6.86
C PHE A 288 -9.24 -13.65 -5.89
N ASP A 289 -9.44 -12.33 -5.71
CA ASP A 289 -10.51 -11.80 -4.86
C ASP A 289 -11.81 -11.59 -5.66
N PRO A 290 -12.94 -12.22 -5.28
CA PRO A 290 -14.24 -11.99 -5.91
C PRO A 290 -14.73 -10.55 -5.85
N TRP A 291 -14.24 -9.76 -4.89
CA TRP A 291 -14.60 -8.34 -4.73
C TRP A 291 -13.81 -7.43 -5.67
N GLY A 292 -12.74 -7.94 -6.29
CA GLY A 292 -11.75 -7.12 -6.97
C GLY A 292 -11.08 -6.12 -6.04
N GLY A 293 -10.35 -5.17 -6.64
CA GLY A 293 -9.64 -4.12 -5.91
C GLY A 293 -8.12 -4.24 -6.01
N TYR A 294 -7.44 -3.41 -5.24
CA TYR A 294 -5.98 -3.30 -5.23
C TYR A 294 -5.45 -3.55 -3.83
N ASP A 295 -4.40 -4.35 -3.73
CA ASP A 295 -3.54 -4.33 -2.54
C ASP A 295 -2.58 -3.17 -2.65
N MET A 296 -2.38 -2.48 -1.53
CA MET A 296 -1.57 -1.28 -1.46
C MET A 296 -0.55 -1.42 -0.34
N ILE A 297 0.68 -0.96 -0.59
CA ILE A 297 1.74 -0.85 0.41
C ILE A 297 2.32 0.56 0.37
N GLY A 298 2.52 1.16 1.55
CA GLY A 298 3.02 2.52 1.67
C GLY A 298 4.51 2.59 1.38
N PHE A 299 4.97 3.71 0.81
CA PHE A 299 6.40 3.90 0.58
C PHE A 299 7.21 3.93 1.89
N GLY A 300 6.61 4.45 2.97
CA GLY A 300 7.24 4.47 4.30
C GLY A 300 7.63 3.07 4.79
N ASP A 301 6.75 2.10 4.58
CA ASP A 301 6.92 0.71 5.04
C ASP A 301 8.11 0.00 4.38
N ILE A 302 8.56 0.49 3.23
CA ILE A 302 9.72 -0.04 2.51
C ILE A 302 10.96 0.83 2.77
N ILE A 303 10.81 2.16 2.81
CA ILE A 303 11.95 3.09 3.01
C ILE A 303 12.54 2.93 4.42
N PHE A 304 11.71 2.95 5.47
CA PHE A 304 12.22 2.90 6.85
C PHE A 304 13.05 1.64 7.16
N PRO A 305 12.58 0.41 6.88
CA PRO A 305 13.43 -0.77 7.03
C PRO A 305 14.58 -0.78 6.02
N GLY A 306 14.36 -0.28 4.79
CA GLY A 306 15.41 -0.19 3.77
C GLY A 306 16.61 0.66 4.20
N LEU A 307 16.37 1.77 4.90
CA LEU A 307 17.43 2.64 5.44
C LEU A 307 18.32 1.90 6.45
N LEU A 308 17.72 1.06 7.30
CA LEU A 308 18.45 0.27 8.28
C LEU A 308 19.29 -0.81 7.60
N VAL A 309 18.72 -1.51 6.61
CA VAL A 309 19.45 -2.55 5.84
C VAL A 309 20.61 -1.94 5.06
N ALA A 310 20.39 -0.83 4.36
CA ALA A 310 21.43 -0.12 3.63
C ALA A 310 22.55 0.40 4.55
N PHE A 311 22.21 0.89 5.75
CA PHE A 311 23.19 1.28 6.76
C PHE A 311 24.02 0.07 7.23
N SER A 312 23.37 -1.03 7.60
CA SER A 312 24.03 -2.26 8.04
C SER A 312 24.99 -2.82 6.98
N TYR A 313 24.57 -2.83 5.71
CA TYR A 313 25.41 -3.28 4.59
C TYR A 313 26.70 -2.46 4.48
N ARG A 314 26.57 -1.14 4.59
CA ARG A 314 27.70 -0.21 4.48
C ARG A 314 28.65 -0.29 5.67
N THR A 315 28.13 -0.45 6.89
CA THR A 315 28.93 -0.43 8.12
C THR A 315 29.61 -1.77 8.39
N PHE A 316 29.02 -2.90 7.97
CA PHE A 316 29.56 -4.24 8.21
C PHE A 316 29.79 -5.01 6.89
N PRO A 317 30.78 -4.61 6.06
CA PRO A 317 31.13 -5.36 4.85
C PRO A 317 31.66 -6.78 5.14
N TYR A 318 32.08 -7.06 6.38
CA TYR A 318 32.65 -8.34 6.80
C TYR A 318 31.64 -9.49 6.97
N LEU A 319 30.33 -9.23 6.92
CA LEU A 319 29.35 -10.33 6.90
C LEU A 319 29.35 -11.08 5.54
N SER A 320 29.83 -10.45 4.46
CA SER A 320 29.95 -11.04 3.13
C SER A 320 31.25 -11.83 2.91
N CYS A 321 32.27 -11.67 3.77
CA CYS A 321 33.60 -12.28 3.60
C CYS A 321 33.82 -13.58 4.39
N ALA A 322 32.78 -14.16 5.00
CA ALA A 322 32.92 -15.39 5.80
C ALA A 322 32.81 -16.71 4.99
N PHE A 323 32.80 -16.66 3.66
CA PHE A 323 32.85 -17.87 2.82
C PHE A 323 34.11 -17.84 1.95
N PRO A 324 35.10 -18.73 2.20
CA PRO A 324 36.23 -18.92 1.30
C PRO A 324 35.74 -19.54 -0.01
N ASP A 325 36.37 -19.09 -1.10
CA ASP A 325 36.08 -19.43 -2.49
C ASP A 325 35.91 -20.95 -2.71
N GLY A 326 34.72 -21.38 -3.18
CA GLY A 326 34.55 -22.74 -3.70
C GLY A 326 33.17 -23.38 -3.59
N TRP A 327 32.21 -22.80 -2.87
CA TRP A 327 30.86 -23.37 -2.75
C TRP A 327 29.82 -22.41 -3.31
N ALA A 328 29.00 -22.93 -4.23
CA ALA A 328 27.97 -22.21 -4.96
C ALA A 328 27.14 -21.30 -4.04
N ARG A 329 27.03 -20.02 -4.39
CA ARG A 329 26.20 -19.01 -3.70
C ARG A 329 24.74 -19.48 -3.63
N PRO A 330 24.14 -19.65 -2.44
CA PRO A 330 22.70 -19.57 -2.31
C PRO A 330 22.35 -18.33 -1.49
N THR A 331 21.60 -17.42 -2.12
CA THR A 331 20.52 -16.66 -1.47
C THR A 331 20.77 -16.21 -0.02
N CYS A 332 21.32 -15.01 0.15
CA CYS A 332 21.05 -14.21 1.35
C CYS A 332 19.58 -13.74 1.28
N VAL A 333 18.65 -14.65 1.56
CA VAL A 333 17.32 -14.27 2.05
C VAL A 333 17.54 -13.70 3.43
N ALA A 334 17.46 -12.38 3.54
CA ALA A 334 17.22 -11.75 4.82
C ALA A 334 15.85 -12.23 5.32
N VAL A 335 15.86 -13.27 6.17
CA VAL A 335 14.66 -13.70 6.88
C VAL A 335 14.25 -12.55 7.81
N PRO A 336 13.02 -11.99 7.70
CA PRO A 336 12.55 -10.94 8.58
C PRO A 336 12.13 -11.60 9.89
N GLY A 337 13.10 -11.86 10.76
CA GLY A 337 12.82 -12.57 12.00
C GLY A 337 14.08 -12.91 12.77
N SER A 338 14.89 -11.90 13.09
CA SER A 338 15.79 -11.88 14.26
C SER A 338 16.84 -10.79 14.06
N LEU A 339 16.67 -9.70 14.80
CA LEU A 339 17.75 -8.83 15.20
C LEU A 339 18.69 -9.62 16.15
N TYR A 340 19.48 -10.56 15.61
CA TYR A 340 20.57 -11.19 16.36
C TYR A 340 21.87 -10.47 16.02
N ILE A 341 22.09 -9.32 16.67
CA ILE A 341 23.42 -8.77 16.85
C ILE A 341 24.15 -9.74 17.78
N ARG A 342 24.81 -10.77 17.20
CA ARG A 342 25.72 -11.64 17.95
C ARG A 342 27.08 -10.94 18.01
N ALA A 343 27.16 -9.98 18.92
CA ALA A 343 28.41 -9.37 19.34
C ALA A 343 29.22 -10.39 20.16
N TYR A 344 29.95 -11.30 19.52
CA TYR A 344 31.06 -12.03 20.15
C TYR A 344 32.04 -12.50 19.09
N CYS A 345 33.17 -11.80 18.98
CA CYS A 345 34.42 -12.42 18.52
C CYS A 345 35.61 -11.64 19.10
N TYR A 346 35.94 -11.94 20.36
CA TYR A 346 37.31 -11.76 20.86
C TYR A 346 38.17 -12.85 20.21
N PRO A 347 39.30 -12.54 19.54
CA PRO A 347 40.25 -13.56 19.14
C PRO A 347 41.20 -13.83 20.31
N TRP A 348 40.94 -14.88 21.07
CA TRP A 348 41.96 -15.52 21.91
C TRP A 348 42.54 -16.70 21.14
N LEU A 349 43.50 -16.39 20.25
CA LEU A 349 44.37 -17.40 19.65
C LEU A 349 45.35 -17.92 20.71
N GLY A 350 45.34 -19.24 20.87
CA GLY A 350 45.95 -19.95 21.97
C GLY A 350 47.47 -19.88 22.06
N LYS A 351 47.94 -20.00 23.29
CA LYS A 351 49.26 -20.54 23.62
C LYS A 351 49.05 -21.92 24.24
N ARG A 352 49.62 -22.93 23.59
CA ARG A 352 49.67 -24.34 23.97
C ARG A 352 49.96 -24.52 25.47
N ARG A 353 49.33 -25.50 26.13
CA ARG A 353 49.95 -26.21 27.26
C ARG A 353 50.42 -27.59 26.79
N PRO A 354 51.53 -28.13 27.34
CA PRO A 354 51.80 -29.57 27.34
C PRO A 354 50.80 -30.27 28.29
N ALA A 355 50.45 -31.54 28.15
CA ALA A 355 51.04 -32.65 27.42
C ALA A 355 49.96 -33.47 26.70
#